data_AF-A0A849UZ93-F1
#
_entry.id   AF-A0A849UZ93-F1
#
_cell.length_a   1.000
_cell.length_b   1.000
_cell.length_c   1.000
_cell.angle_alpha   90.00
_cell.angle_beta   90.00
_cell.angle_gamma   90.00
#
_symmetry.space_group_name_H-M   'P 1'
#
loop_
_entity.id
_entity.type
_entity.pdbx_description
1 polymer ?
#
loop_
_entity_poly.entity_id
_entity_poly.type
_entity_poly.pdbx_seq_one_letter_code
_entity_poly.pdbx_strand_id
1 'polypeptide(L)'
;MAFFILIASSTFVFIKSNTNFNFTLPTPFYKNPFEFLVGFRSSFILIVALYMLMIISINVQNFGLGAFALFFLFFIIISFYQKPESVFYVWIYALNSKQFLIKKITIAIMHSFILTLPMLSGLIYFFPHYIAIIIAISLFGNILMITVLLSKYAQFPDALAPSKFLALIFSAWFPPLVIAFAIRFYLQSKKSLHTILK
;
A
#
# COMPACT_ATOMS: atom_id res chain seq x y z
N MET A 1 11.37 19.24 38.80
CA MET A 1 10.76 18.62 37.61
C MET A 1 9.57 19.41 37.06
N ALA A 2 8.48 19.61 37.83
CA ALA A 2 7.26 20.29 37.34
C ALA A 2 7.47 21.74 36.89
N PHE A 3 8.33 22.50 37.60
CA PHE A 3 8.60 23.90 37.26
C PHE A 3 9.32 24.07 35.91
N PHE A 4 10.22 23.15 35.57
CA PHE A 4 10.90 23.13 34.26
C PHE A 4 9.93 22.84 33.12
N ILE A 5 8.94 21.95 33.34
CA ILE A 5 7.93 21.60 32.35
C ILE A 5 7.02 22.81 32.05
N LEU A 6 6.67 23.60 33.07
CA LEU A 6 5.86 24.82 32.91
C LEU A 6 6.60 25.92 32.13
N ILE A 7 7.89 26.10 32.39
CA ILE A 7 8.70 27.08 31.64
C ILE A 7 8.84 26.62 30.19
N ALA A 8 9.15 25.34 29.96
CA ALA A 8 9.28 24.79 28.61
C ALA A 8 7.98 24.91 27.81
N SER A 9 6.82 24.58 28.40
CA SER A 9 5.53 24.68 27.69
C SER A 9 5.15 26.13 27.36
N SER A 10 5.48 27.09 28.22
CA SER A 10 5.22 28.52 27.97
C SER A 10 6.01 29.06 26.78
N THR A 11 7.23 28.58 26.56
CA THR A 11 8.08 29.00 25.43
C THR A 11 7.58 28.48 24.07
N PHE A 12 6.93 27.31 24.04
CA PHE A 12 6.38 26.73 22.79
C PHE A 12 5.21 27.53 22.20
N VAL A 13 4.47 28.30 23.02
CA VAL A 13 3.34 29.12 22.57
C VAL A 13 3.79 30.24 21.61
N PHE A 14 5.03 30.70 21.72
CA PHE A 14 5.59 31.75 20.86
C PHE A 14 6.13 31.23 19.52
N ILE A 15 6.25 29.91 19.35
CA ILE A 15 6.72 29.30 18.10
C ILE A 15 5.52 29.09 17.18
N LYS A 16 5.17 30.15 16.43
CA LYS A 16 4.14 30.07 15.39
C LYS A 16 4.73 29.36 14.15
N SER A 17 4.59 28.03 14.08
CA SER A 17 5.01 27.26 12.91
C SER A 17 4.02 27.48 11.76
N ASN A 18 4.25 28.52 10.97
CA ASN A 18 3.48 28.86 9.77
C ASN A 18 4.26 28.57 8.48
N THR A 19 5.21 27.64 8.51
CA THR A 19 5.98 27.27 7.33
C THR A 19 5.18 26.28 6.47
N ASN A 20 4.40 26.80 5.53
CA ASN A 20 3.87 26.03 4.41
C ASN A 20 5.01 25.72 3.42
N PHE A 21 5.88 24.77 3.79
CA PHE A 21 6.83 24.21 2.83
C PHE A 21 6.06 23.39 1.78
N ASN A 22 5.68 24.04 0.69
CA ASN A 22 5.03 23.41 -0.46
C ASN A 22 6.06 22.72 -1.34
N PHE A 23 6.74 21.71 -0.80
CA PHE A 23 7.60 20.83 -1.59
C PHE A 23 6.76 19.72 -2.22
N THR A 24 6.55 19.79 -3.54
CA THR A 24 5.87 18.73 -4.28
C THR A 24 6.86 17.66 -4.68
N LEU A 25 6.82 16.53 -3.98
CA LEU A 25 7.64 15.37 -4.33
C LEU A 25 7.27 14.85 -5.73
N PRO A 26 8.22 14.77 -6.69
CA PRO A 26 7.96 14.13 -7.97
C PRO A 26 7.74 12.63 -7.77
N THR A 27 6.66 12.09 -8.33
CA THR A 27 6.34 10.66 -8.19
C THR A 27 6.17 10.02 -9.57
N PRO A 28 6.56 8.73 -9.73
CA PRO A 28 6.39 8.02 -10.99
C PRO A 28 4.92 7.67 -11.30
N PHE A 29 4.01 7.94 -10.36
CA PHE A 29 2.60 7.50 -10.38
C PHE A 29 1.62 8.54 -10.94
N TYR A 30 2.12 9.60 -11.59
CA TYR A 30 1.30 10.75 -12.02
C TYR A 30 0.21 10.40 -13.06
N LYS A 31 0.41 9.35 -13.87
CA LYS A 31 -0.55 8.96 -14.93
C LYS A 31 -1.87 8.41 -14.39
N ASN A 32 -1.86 7.77 -13.22
CA ASN A 32 -3.06 7.24 -12.55
C ASN A 32 -3.02 7.63 -11.06
N PRO A 33 -3.36 8.89 -10.73
CA PRO A 33 -2.86 9.56 -9.53
C PRO A 33 -3.66 9.33 -8.24
N PHE A 34 -4.43 8.24 -8.09
CA PHE A 34 -5.24 8.06 -6.88
C PHE A 34 -4.50 7.29 -5.78
N GLU A 35 -4.50 5.95 -5.83
CA GLU A 35 -4.07 5.12 -4.70
C GLU A 35 -2.58 5.30 -4.39
N PHE A 36 -1.71 5.07 -5.38
CA PHE A 36 -0.27 5.11 -5.18
C PHE A 36 0.30 6.50 -4.95
N LEU A 37 -0.28 7.55 -5.56
CA LEU A 37 0.23 8.91 -5.36
C LEU A 37 -0.07 9.41 -3.95
N VAL A 38 -1.31 9.24 -3.48
CA VAL A 38 -1.71 9.64 -2.12
C VAL A 38 -0.94 8.81 -1.09
N GLY A 39 -0.90 7.49 -1.28
CA GLY A 39 -0.21 6.57 -0.37
C GLY A 39 1.30 6.80 -0.30
N PHE A 40 1.98 6.92 -1.46
CA PHE A 40 3.42 7.14 -1.50
C PHE A 40 3.80 8.44 -0.79
N ARG A 41 3.03 9.52 -0.98
CA ARG A 41 3.29 10.79 -0.30
C ARG A 41 3.07 10.69 1.21
N SER A 42 2.02 10.00 1.67
CA SER A 42 1.77 9.85 3.11
C SER A 42 2.78 8.96 3.82
N SER A 43 3.33 7.97 3.11
CA SER A 43 4.22 6.94 3.68
C SER A 43 5.68 7.08 3.24
N PHE A 44 6.05 8.20 2.62
CA PHE A 44 7.36 8.40 2.02
C PHE A 44 8.52 8.14 2.99
N ILE A 45 8.45 8.69 4.20
CA ILE A 45 9.49 8.51 5.22
C ILE A 45 9.67 7.04 5.59
N LEU A 46 8.57 6.28 5.65
CA LEU A 46 8.58 4.88 6.04
C LEU A 46 9.11 4.01 4.89
N ILE A 47 8.78 4.34 3.65
CA ILE A 47 9.36 3.70 2.46
C ILE A 47 10.88 3.90 2.45
N VAL A 48 11.37 5.13 2.66
CA VAL A 48 12.80 5.42 2.74
C VAL A 48 13.46 4.62 3.87
N ALA A 49 12.82 4.55 5.05
CA ALA A 49 13.33 3.74 6.15
C ALA A 49 13.46 2.25 5.80
N LEU A 50 12.52 1.68 5.03
CA LEU A 50 12.62 0.29 4.58
C LEU A 50 13.73 0.07 3.54
N TYR A 51 13.97 1.04 2.66
CA TYR A 51 15.11 0.99 1.75
C TYR A 51 16.45 1.06 2.50
N MET A 52 16.53 1.89 3.54
CA MET A 52 17.70 1.90 4.43
C MET A 52 17.84 0.57 5.17
N LEU A 53 16.74 -0.02 5.64
CA LEU A 53 16.74 -1.31 6.31
C LEU A 53 17.23 -2.44 5.39
N MET A 54 16.87 -2.39 4.11
CA MET A 54 17.40 -3.29 3.08
C MET A 54 18.92 -3.12 2.92
N ILE A 55 19.43 -1.90 2.82
CA ILE A 55 20.87 -1.64 2.70
C ILE A 55 21.62 -2.17 3.94
N ILE A 56 21.08 -1.93 5.13
CA ILE A 56 21.62 -2.48 6.38
C ILE A 56 21.63 -4.01 6.33
N SER A 57 20.54 -4.64 5.86
CA SER A 57 20.44 -6.10 5.74
C SER A 57 21.55 -6.69 4.86
N ILE A 58 21.90 -6.00 3.77
CA ILE A 58 22.99 -6.40 2.87
C ILE A 58 24.34 -6.25 3.57
N ASN A 59 24.57 -5.12 4.25
CA ASN A 59 25.83 -4.87 4.96
C ASN A 59 26.11 -5.88 6.08
N VAL A 60 25.07 -6.25 6.84
CA VAL A 60 25.19 -7.25 7.92
C VAL A 60 24.96 -8.69 7.44
N GLN A 61 24.81 -8.89 6.13
CA GLN A 61 24.57 -10.21 5.50
C GLN A 61 23.39 -10.98 6.12
N ASN A 62 22.34 -10.27 6.54
CA ASN A 62 21.16 -10.85 7.17
C ASN A 62 19.95 -10.79 6.23
N PHE A 63 19.72 -11.90 5.52
CA PHE A 63 18.56 -12.05 4.63
C PHE A 63 17.22 -11.80 5.34
N GLY A 64 17.08 -12.26 6.59
CA GLY A 64 15.82 -12.12 7.34
C GLY A 64 15.39 -10.68 7.51
N LEU A 65 16.34 -9.76 7.75
CA LEU A 65 16.06 -8.33 7.86
C LEU A 65 15.60 -7.73 6.51
N GLY A 66 16.22 -8.15 5.40
CA GLY A 66 15.83 -7.74 4.05
C GLY A 66 14.46 -8.28 3.64
N ALA A 67 14.18 -9.54 3.96
CA ALA A 67 12.88 -10.17 3.74
C ALA A 67 11.77 -9.50 4.56
N PHE A 68 12.05 -9.17 5.83
CA PHE A 68 11.14 -8.40 6.67
C PHE A 68 10.84 -7.03 6.06
N ALA A 69 11.88 -6.32 5.60
CA ALA A 69 11.69 -5.03 4.97
C ALA A 69 10.81 -5.14 3.69
N LEU A 70 10.98 -6.19 2.88
CA LEU A 70 10.21 -6.41 1.66
C LEU A 70 8.74 -6.69 2.00
N PHE A 71 8.51 -7.55 2.97
CA PHE A 71 7.18 -7.87 3.46
C PHE A 71 6.47 -6.61 4.02
N PHE A 72 7.18 -5.81 4.81
CA PHE A 72 6.63 -4.57 5.36
C PHE A 72 6.35 -3.52 4.28
N LEU A 73 7.13 -3.48 3.20
CA LEU A 73 6.86 -2.61 2.05
C LEU A 73 5.52 -2.96 1.38
N PHE A 74 5.18 -4.25 1.26
CA PHE A 74 3.85 -4.67 0.81
C PHE A 74 2.74 -4.25 1.77
N PHE A 75 2.99 -4.30 3.09
CA PHE A 75 2.02 -3.83 4.08
C PHE A 75 1.72 -2.33 3.94
N ILE A 76 2.74 -1.51 3.64
CA ILE A 76 2.55 -0.09 3.30
C ILE A 76 1.73 0.05 2.02
N ILE A 77 2.07 -0.67 0.95
CA ILE A 77 1.33 -0.61 -0.32
C ILE A 77 -0.14 -0.98 -0.12
N ILE A 78 -0.43 -1.98 0.70
CA ILE A 78 -1.80 -2.39 1.06
C ILE A 78 -2.57 -1.24 1.74
N SER A 79 -1.92 -0.47 2.61
CA SER A 79 -2.55 0.68 3.28
C SER A 79 -3.03 1.77 2.32
N PHE A 80 -2.48 1.85 1.10
CA PHE A 80 -2.86 2.85 0.09
C PHE A 80 -4.30 2.69 -0.39
N TYR A 81 -4.90 1.52 -0.21
CA TYR A 81 -6.25 1.20 -0.66
C TYR A 81 -7.34 1.45 0.38
N GLN A 82 -7.01 1.97 1.57
CA GLN A 82 -8.00 2.24 2.62
C GLN A 82 -8.94 3.39 2.27
N LYS A 83 -8.45 4.41 1.54
CA LYS A 83 -9.25 5.60 1.21
C LYS A 83 -10.20 5.29 0.04
N PRO A 84 -11.52 5.52 0.19
CA PRO A 84 -12.45 5.40 -0.93
C PRO A 84 -12.20 6.51 -1.95
N GLU A 85 -12.46 6.20 -3.23
CA GLU A 85 -12.46 7.22 -4.29
C GLU A 85 -13.83 7.84 -4.39
N SER A 86 -13.94 9.10 -4.82
CA SER A 86 -15.25 9.66 -5.12
C SER A 86 -15.87 8.94 -6.32
N VAL A 87 -17.19 8.77 -6.33
CA VAL A 87 -17.96 8.16 -7.44
C VAL A 87 -17.61 8.78 -8.79
N PHE A 88 -17.34 10.10 -8.84
CA PHE A 88 -16.92 10.81 -10.03
C PHE A 88 -15.67 10.21 -10.70
N TYR A 89 -14.65 9.83 -9.93
CA TYR A 89 -13.43 9.21 -10.46
C TYR A 89 -13.69 7.83 -11.07
N VAL A 90 -14.64 7.08 -10.54
CA VAL A 90 -15.04 5.77 -11.08
C VAL A 90 -15.80 5.96 -12.40
N TRP A 91 -16.68 6.95 -12.47
CA TRP A 91 -17.53 7.22 -13.63
C TRP A 91 -16.76 7.73 -14.86
N ILE A 92 -15.73 8.57 -14.64
CA ILE A 92 -14.87 9.10 -15.73
C ILE A 92 -14.26 8.01 -16.60
N TYR A 93 -14.00 6.82 -16.05
CA TYR A 93 -13.40 5.74 -16.84
C TYR A 93 -14.29 5.28 -17.99
N ALA A 94 -15.62 5.45 -17.90
CA ALA A 94 -16.59 4.98 -18.90
C ALA A 94 -16.39 3.50 -19.30
N LEU A 95 -16.03 2.66 -18.33
CA LEU A 95 -15.80 1.22 -18.50
C LEU A 95 -16.90 0.43 -17.82
N ASN A 96 -17.17 -0.78 -18.32
CA ASN A 96 -17.99 -1.73 -17.58
C ASN A 96 -17.25 -2.25 -16.32
N SER A 97 -17.99 -2.81 -15.36
CA SER A 97 -17.45 -3.26 -14.06
C SER A 97 -16.25 -4.21 -14.19
N LYS A 98 -16.26 -5.11 -15.18
CA LYS A 98 -15.17 -6.09 -15.39
C LYS A 98 -13.91 -5.38 -15.91
N GLN A 99 -14.04 -4.53 -16.92
CA GLN A 99 -12.95 -3.78 -17.51
C GLN A 99 -12.34 -2.80 -16.49
N PHE A 100 -13.19 -2.14 -15.71
CA PHE A 100 -12.74 -1.26 -14.64
C PHE A 100 -11.89 -2.00 -13.59
N LEU A 101 -12.38 -3.14 -13.08
CA LEU A 101 -11.63 -3.94 -12.11
C LEU A 101 -10.30 -4.45 -12.67
N ILE A 102 -10.29 -4.97 -13.90
CA ILE A 102 -9.05 -5.41 -14.55
C ILE A 102 -8.08 -4.25 -14.66
N LYS A 103 -8.53 -3.07 -15.12
CA LYS A 103 -7.69 -1.87 -15.23
C LYS A 103 -7.10 -1.47 -13.88
N LYS A 104 -7.90 -1.47 -12.81
CA LYS A 104 -7.43 -1.16 -11.46
C LYS A 104 -6.41 -2.18 -10.93
N ILE A 105 -6.64 -3.47 -11.16
CA ILE A 105 -5.68 -4.53 -10.80
C ILE A 105 -4.37 -4.36 -11.58
N THR A 106 -4.43 -4.09 -12.89
CA THR A 106 -3.23 -3.88 -13.70
C THR A 106 -2.42 -2.68 -13.21
N ILE A 107 -3.08 -1.54 -12.94
CA ILE A 107 -2.43 -0.35 -12.38
C ILE A 107 -1.78 -0.67 -11.03
N ALA A 108 -2.50 -1.38 -10.15
CA ALA A 108 -2.02 -1.79 -8.85
C ALA A 108 -0.73 -2.63 -8.93
N ILE A 109 -0.75 -3.64 -9.79
CA ILE A 109 0.40 -4.52 -10.03
C ILE A 109 1.57 -3.71 -10.59
N MET A 110 1.38 -2.94 -11.67
CA MET A 110 2.46 -2.15 -12.29
C MET A 110 3.10 -1.19 -11.30
N HIS A 111 2.30 -0.43 -10.55
CA HIS A 111 2.82 0.52 -9.57
C HIS A 111 3.50 -0.16 -8.37
N SER A 112 2.98 -1.31 -7.91
CA SER A 112 3.62 -2.10 -6.86
C SER A 112 4.99 -2.62 -7.30
N PHE A 113 5.11 -3.04 -8.56
CA PHE A 113 6.39 -3.45 -9.15
C PHE A 113 7.36 -2.28 -9.22
N ILE A 114 6.95 -1.11 -9.70
CA ILE A 114 7.83 0.07 -9.73
C ILE A 114 8.40 0.37 -8.34
N LEU A 115 7.57 0.26 -7.29
CA LEU A 115 8.00 0.55 -5.92
C LEU A 115 8.84 -0.56 -5.30
N THR A 116 8.67 -1.83 -5.69
CA THR A 116 9.37 -2.97 -5.08
C THR A 116 10.60 -3.42 -5.87
N LEU A 117 10.69 -3.09 -7.16
CA LEU A 117 11.75 -3.57 -8.07
C LEU A 117 13.17 -3.21 -7.62
N PRO A 118 13.49 -1.99 -7.15
CA PRO A 118 14.84 -1.69 -6.67
C PRO A 118 15.21 -2.56 -5.46
N MET A 119 14.23 -2.84 -4.59
CA MET A 119 14.43 -3.70 -3.44
C MET A 119 14.59 -5.17 -3.83
N LEU A 120 13.77 -5.67 -4.76
CA LEU A 120 13.86 -7.03 -5.28
C LEU A 120 15.19 -7.28 -5.98
N SER A 121 15.62 -6.35 -6.84
CA SER A 121 16.88 -6.48 -7.57
C SER A 121 18.08 -6.58 -6.64
N GLY A 122 18.16 -5.73 -5.61
CA GLY A 122 19.26 -5.84 -4.64
C GLY A 122 19.17 -7.11 -3.78
N LEU A 123 17.99 -7.52 -3.32
CA LEU A 123 17.88 -8.78 -2.56
C LEU A 123 18.25 -10.00 -3.41
N ILE A 124 17.83 -10.06 -4.67
CA ILE A 124 18.18 -11.17 -5.58
C ILE A 124 19.69 -11.21 -5.86
N TYR A 125 20.30 -10.05 -6.06
CA TYR A 125 21.73 -9.94 -6.36
C TYR A 125 22.61 -10.34 -5.17
N PHE A 126 22.30 -9.84 -3.97
CA PHE A 126 23.10 -10.11 -2.77
C PHE A 126 22.74 -11.41 -2.05
N PHE A 127 21.52 -11.92 -2.22
CA PHE A 127 21.02 -13.15 -1.58
C PHE A 127 20.45 -14.16 -2.59
N PRO A 128 21.23 -14.61 -3.59
CA PRO A 128 20.73 -15.45 -4.69
C PRO A 128 20.21 -16.82 -4.22
N HIS A 129 20.72 -17.35 -3.10
CA HIS A 129 20.24 -18.61 -2.54
C HIS A 129 18.78 -18.54 -2.06
N TYR A 130 18.26 -17.34 -1.77
CA TYR A 130 16.92 -17.12 -1.23
C TYR A 130 15.91 -16.61 -2.27
N ILE A 131 16.23 -16.69 -3.57
CA ILE A 131 15.35 -16.22 -4.67
C ILE A 131 13.93 -16.79 -4.55
N ALA A 132 13.77 -18.08 -4.25
CA ALA A 132 12.46 -18.70 -4.10
C ALA A 132 11.62 -18.02 -2.99
N ILE A 133 12.25 -17.66 -1.87
CA ILE A 133 11.59 -16.97 -0.76
C ILE A 133 11.24 -15.52 -1.14
N ILE A 134 12.16 -14.81 -1.82
CA ILE A 134 11.92 -13.45 -2.30
C ILE A 134 10.72 -13.40 -3.25
N ILE A 135 10.66 -14.35 -4.20
CA ILE A 135 9.54 -14.50 -5.13
C ILE A 135 8.25 -14.84 -4.37
N ALA A 136 8.30 -15.76 -3.41
CA ALA A 136 7.13 -16.14 -2.63
C ALA A 136 6.54 -14.96 -1.84
N ILE A 137 7.38 -14.17 -1.15
CA ILE A 137 6.95 -12.95 -0.44
C ILE A 137 6.31 -11.96 -1.42
N SER A 138 6.92 -11.80 -2.60
CA SER A 138 6.42 -10.86 -3.62
C SER A 138 5.08 -11.28 -4.20
N LEU A 139 4.90 -12.56 -4.53
CA LEU A 139 3.63 -13.10 -5.03
C LEU A 139 2.55 -13.00 -3.96
N PHE A 140 2.87 -13.37 -2.72
CA PHE A 140 1.94 -13.30 -1.61
C PHE A 140 1.49 -11.87 -1.31
N GLY A 141 2.43 -10.91 -1.27
CA GLY A 141 2.14 -9.49 -1.10
C GLY A 141 1.22 -8.94 -2.20
N ASN A 142 1.43 -9.34 -3.45
CA ASN A 142 0.57 -8.97 -4.57
C ASN A 142 -0.85 -9.56 -4.44
N ILE A 143 -0.98 -10.84 -4.06
CA ILE A 143 -2.29 -11.48 -3.84
C ILE A 143 -3.07 -10.76 -2.73
N LEU A 144 -2.41 -10.45 -1.62
CA LEU A 144 -3.02 -9.68 -0.52
C LEU A 144 -3.45 -8.28 -0.97
N MET A 145 -2.58 -7.56 -1.68
CA MET A 145 -2.90 -6.24 -2.24
C MET A 145 -4.14 -6.30 -3.15
N ILE A 146 -4.19 -7.26 -4.07
CA ILE A 146 -5.35 -7.45 -4.96
C ILE A 146 -6.61 -7.75 -4.14
N THR A 147 -6.51 -8.57 -3.10
CA THR A 147 -7.64 -8.92 -2.24
C THR A 147 -8.20 -7.69 -1.51
N VAL A 148 -7.34 -6.82 -1.00
CA VAL A 148 -7.74 -5.55 -0.36
C VAL A 148 -8.36 -4.59 -1.37
N LEU A 149 -7.77 -4.46 -2.57
CA LEU A 149 -8.32 -3.67 -3.67
C LEU A 149 -9.72 -4.14 -4.04
N LEU A 150 -9.94 -5.46 -4.18
CA LEU A 150 -11.25 -6.01 -4.46
C LEU A 150 -12.23 -5.74 -3.31
N SER A 151 -11.78 -5.87 -2.06
CA SER A 151 -12.61 -5.57 -0.89
C SER A 151 -13.06 -4.10 -0.84
N LYS A 152 -12.20 -3.15 -1.25
CA LYS A 152 -12.54 -1.73 -1.44
C LYS A 152 -13.71 -1.59 -2.41
N TYR A 153 -13.64 -2.22 -3.59
CA TYR A 153 -14.70 -2.12 -4.60
C TYR A 153 -15.94 -2.98 -4.27
N ALA A 154 -15.82 -3.97 -3.40
CA ALA A 154 -16.95 -4.76 -2.92
C ALA A 154 -17.89 -3.95 -2.00
N GLN A 155 -17.35 -2.97 -1.28
CA GLN A 155 -18.10 -2.07 -0.38
C GLN A 155 -18.38 -0.69 -0.97
N PHE A 156 -17.90 -0.42 -2.18
CA PHE A 156 -18.09 0.86 -2.84
C PHE A 156 -19.59 1.18 -3.01
N PRO A 157 -20.04 2.43 -2.77
CA PRO A 157 -19.26 3.67 -2.60
C PRO A 157 -18.74 3.94 -1.18
N ASP A 158 -19.08 3.08 -0.20
CA ASP A 158 -18.70 3.29 1.19
C ASP A 158 -17.22 2.99 1.44
N ALA A 159 -16.69 3.58 2.51
CA ALA A 159 -15.35 3.28 2.99
C ALA A 159 -15.27 1.84 3.51
N LEU A 160 -14.13 1.20 3.30
CA LEU A 160 -13.90 -0.14 3.82
C LEU A 160 -13.85 -0.10 5.35
N ALA A 161 -14.75 -0.85 6.00
CA ALA A 161 -14.83 -0.88 7.45
C ALA A 161 -13.50 -1.39 8.08
N PRO A 162 -12.96 -0.74 9.13
CA PRO A 162 -11.71 -1.16 9.77
C PRO A 162 -11.71 -2.61 10.24
N SER A 163 -12.85 -3.12 10.71
CA SER A 163 -13.01 -4.52 11.13
C SER A 163 -12.77 -5.51 9.98
N LYS A 164 -13.28 -5.21 8.77
CA LYS A 164 -13.06 -6.02 7.58
C LYS A 164 -11.62 -5.91 7.08
N PHE A 165 -11.00 -4.73 7.20
CA PHE A 165 -9.57 -4.56 6.90
C PHE A 165 -8.70 -5.44 7.79
N LEU A 166 -8.95 -5.38 9.11
CA LEU A 166 -8.27 -6.20 10.11
C LEU A 166 -8.47 -7.69 9.84
N ALA A 167 -9.69 -8.14 9.57
CA ALA A 167 -9.97 -9.54 9.25
C ALA A 167 -9.19 -10.03 8.01
N LEU A 168 -9.04 -9.16 7.01
CA LEU A 168 -8.27 -9.46 5.80
C LEU A 168 -6.77 -9.55 6.10
N ILE A 169 -6.22 -8.67 6.94
CA ILE A 169 -4.84 -8.77 7.43
C ILE A 169 -4.64 -10.07 8.21
N PHE A 170 -5.54 -10.42 9.13
CA PHE A 170 -5.46 -11.68 9.87
C PHE A 170 -5.55 -12.90 8.96
N SER A 171 -6.30 -12.82 7.84
CA SER A 171 -6.35 -13.90 6.86
C SER A 171 -4.99 -14.19 6.20
N ALA A 172 -4.04 -13.24 6.24
CA ALA A 172 -2.68 -13.46 5.73
C ALA A 172 -1.94 -14.58 6.47
N TRP A 173 -2.32 -14.89 7.72
CA TRP A 173 -1.76 -16.02 8.47
C TRP A 173 -2.18 -17.38 7.90
N PHE A 174 -3.20 -17.41 7.04
CA PHE A 174 -3.69 -18.63 6.40
C PHE A 174 -3.89 -18.40 4.89
N PRO A 175 -2.84 -18.62 4.06
CA PRO A 175 -2.85 -18.26 2.65
C PRO A 175 -4.05 -18.75 1.81
N PRO A 176 -4.61 -19.97 2.04
CA PRO A 176 -5.82 -20.39 1.32
C PRO A 176 -7.04 -19.50 1.59
N LEU A 177 -7.17 -18.91 2.78
CA LEU A 177 -8.28 -18.01 3.11
C LEU A 177 -8.16 -16.70 2.34
N VAL A 178 -6.94 -16.19 2.11
CA VAL A 178 -6.72 -15.00 1.28
C VAL A 178 -7.29 -15.22 -0.12
N ILE A 179 -7.02 -16.37 -0.73
CA ILE A 179 -7.50 -16.73 -2.07
C ILE A 179 -9.04 -16.84 -2.06
N ALA A 180 -9.61 -17.50 -1.05
CA ALA A 180 -11.07 -17.59 -0.91
C ALA A 180 -11.72 -16.21 -0.80
N PHE A 181 -11.12 -15.29 -0.03
CA PHE A 181 -11.59 -13.91 0.05
C PHE A 181 -11.40 -13.14 -1.24
N ALA A 182 -10.30 -13.33 -1.97
CA ALA A 182 -10.09 -12.70 -3.26
C ALA A 182 -11.21 -13.05 -4.26
N ILE A 183 -11.55 -14.34 -4.35
CA ILE A 183 -12.64 -14.82 -5.20
C ILE A 183 -13.98 -14.21 -4.76
N ARG A 184 -14.29 -14.26 -3.47
CA ARG A 184 -15.55 -13.73 -2.94
C ARG A 184 -15.68 -12.23 -3.19
N PHE A 185 -14.63 -11.46 -2.90
CA PHE A 185 -14.64 -10.02 -3.12
C PHE A 185 -14.72 -9.69 -4.60
N TYR A 186 -14.06 -10.42 -5.49
CA TYR A 186 -14.20 -10.21 -6.93
C TYR A 186 -15.66 -10.31 -7.43
N LEU A 187 -16.39 -11.33 -6.96
CA LEU A 187 -17.80 -11.49 -7.30
C LEU A 187 -18.65 -10.34 -6.72
N GLN A 188 -18.35 -9.90 -5.50
CA GLN A 188 -19.06 -8.80 -4.86
C GLN A 188 -18.76 -7.45 -5.52
N SER A 189 -17.49 -7.15 -5.83
CA SER A 189 -17.09 -5.90 -6.51
C SER A 189 -17.78 -5.75 -7.86
N LYS A 190 -17.94 -6.84 -8.62
CA LYS A 190 -18.69 -6.80 -9.89
C LYS A 190 -20.13 -6.35 -9.69
N LYS A 191 -20.81 -6.90 -8.68
CA LYS A 191 -22.21 -6.57 -8.37
C LYS A 191 -22.33 -5.12 -7.92
N SER A 192 -21.49 -4.69 -6.97
CA SER A 192 -21.49 -3.32 -6.44
C SER A 192 -21.11 -2.27 -7.49
N LEU A 193 -20.20 -2.59 -8.41
CA LEU A 193 -19.85 -1.66 -9.48
C LEU A 193 -20.89 -1.60 -10.60
N HIS A 194 -21.61 -2.70 -10.87
CA HIS A 194 -22.66 -2.71 -11.91
C HIS A 194 -23.85 -1.80 -11.56
N THR A 195 -24.07 -1.47 -10.28
CA THR A 195 -25.10 -0.50 -9.91
C THR A 195 -24.70 0.95 -10.24
N ILE A 196 -23.42 1.20 -10.55
CA ILE A 196 -22.83 2.53 -10.74
C ILE A 196 -22.30 2.71 -12.17
N LEU A 197 -21.69 1.66 -12.72
CA LEU A 197 -21.15 1.56 -14.07
C LEU A 197 -22.11 0.72 -14.91
N LYS A 198 -22.51 1.24 -16.08
CA LYS A 198 -23.34 0.53 -17.06
C LYS A 198 -22.55 -0.57 -17.79
#